data_AF-A0A5R8L3K1-F1
#
_entry.id   AF-A0A5R8L3K1-F1
#
_cell.length_a   1.000
_cell.length_b   1.000
_cell.length_c   1.000
_cell.angle_alpha   90.00
_cell.angle_beta   90.00
_cell.angle_gamma   90.00
#
_symmetry.space_group_name_H-M   'P 1'
#
loop_
_entity.id
_entity.type
_entity.pdbx_description
1 polymer ?
#
loop_
_entity_poly.entity_id
_entity_poly.type
_entity_poly.pdbx_seq_one_letter_code
_entity_poly.pdbx_strand_id
1 'polypeptide(L)'
;MSALVWAVKRSLLGYVRGMSDGTVATAGGVHEGDAGFVFPGDGRVFSGSVTLTGHGGMMRVILADPALVTRGDTWMLEIADPDDGAARLPFATVAAFDGSTGTGVALTADGADLFFGPYEAGTPLEDFTIRA
;
A
#
# COMPACT_ATOMS: atom_id res chain seq x y z
N MET A 1 -20.28 -2.79 -2.73
CA MET A 1 -19.19 -2.47 -1.78
C MET A 1 -18.09 -3.46 -2.08
N SER A 2 -16.88 -3.00 -2.34
CA SER A 2 -15.75 -3.86 -2.65
C SER A 2 -14.64 -3.69 -1.61
N ALA A 3 -13.63 -4.55 -1.64
CA ALA A 3 -12.47 -4.41 -0.78
C ALA A 3 -11.18 -4.75 -1.52
N LEU A 4 -10.13 -3.94 -1.30
CA LEU A 4 -8.78 -4.24 -1.73
C LEU A 4 -8.13 -5.14 -0.68
N VAL A 5 -7.66 -6.31 -1.10
CA VAL A 5 -6.91 -7.24 -0.26
C VAL A 5 -5.46 -7.25 -0.72
N TRP A 6 -4.56 -6.77 0.13
CA TRP A 6 -3.16 -6.57 -0.22
C TRP A 6 -2.22 -6.70 0.97
N ALA A 7 -1.18 -7.52 0.82
CA ALA A 7 -0.17 -7.72 1.84
C ALA A 7 0.97 -6.67 1.81
N VAL A 8 0.92 -5.72 0.86
CA VAL A 8 1.93 -4.67 0.65
C VAL A 8 3.30 -5.25 0.29
N LYS A 9 4.03 -5.74 1.28
CA LYS A 9 5.34 -6.39 1.16
C LYS A 9 5.59 -7.26 2.37
N ARG A 10 5.56 -8.60 2.22
CA ARG A 10 5.64 -9.51 3.38
C ARG A 10 6.96 -9.39 4.13
N SER A 11 8.08 -9.17 3.43
CA SER A 11 9.38 -8.99 4.08
C SER A 11 9.43 -7.73 4.95
N LEU A 12 8.80 -6.63 4.52
CA LEU A 12 8.67 -5.42 5.32
C LEU A 12 7.80 -5.65 6.55
N LEU A 13 6.65 -6.30 6.40
CA LEU A 13 5.77 -6.61 7.54
C LEU A 13 6.46 -7.53 8.55
N GLY A 14 7.18 -8.55 8.07
CA GLY A 14 7.98 -9.43 8.92
C GLY A 14 9.09 -8.68 9.66
N TYR A 15 9.79 -7.78 8.97
CA TYR A 15 10.80 -6.91 9.58
C TYR A 15 10.20 -6.05 10.69
N VAL A 16 9.09 -5.34 10.42
CA VAL A 16 8.42 -4.49 11.41
C VAL A 16 7.97 -5.30 12.62
N ARG A 17 7.30 -6.44 12.41
CA ARG A 17 6.83 -7.29 13.51
C ARG A 17 7.94 -7.94 14.32
N GLY A 18 9.12 -8.09 13.73
CA GLY A 18 10.29 -8.64 14.41
C GLY A 18 11.00 -7.64 15.33
N MET A 19 10.72 -6.34 15.19
CA MET A 19 11.29 -5.31 16.06
C MET A 19 10.59 -5.29 17.42
N SER A 20 11.36 -5.08 18.49
CA SER A 20 10.82 -4.99 19.85
C SER A 20 9.84 -3.82 20.05
N ASP A 21 9.97 -2.77 19.24
CA ASP A 21 9.14 -1.56 19.23
C ASP A 21 8.33 -1.42 17.93
N GLY A 22 8.36 -2.44 17.08
CA GLY A 22 7.69 -2.41 15.79
C GLY A 22 6.18 -2.56 15.92
N THR A 23 5.42 -1.73 15.21
CA THR A 23 3.96 -1.78 15.23
C THR A 23 3.39 -1.71 13.81
N VAL A 24 2.36 -2.51 13.57
CA VAL A 24 1.49 -2.45 12.40
C VAL A 24 0.09 -2.13 12.89
N ALA A 25 -0.38 -0.91 12.65
CA ALA A 25 -1.68 -0.43 13.10
C ALA A 25 -2.62 -0.20 11.92
N THR A 26 -3.88 -0.58 12.05
CA THR A 26 -4.92 -0.33 11.05
C THR A 26 -5.96 0.66 11.58
N ALA A 27 -6.54 1.46 10.68
CA ALA A 27 -7.59 2.42 11.00
C ALA A 27 -8.58 2.57 9.84
N GLY A 28 -9.73 3.20 10.10
CA GLY A 28 -10.72 3.51 9.06
C GLY A 28 -11.43 2.29 8.46
N GLY A 29 -11.64 1.24 9.26
CA GLY A 29 -12.31 0.01 8.82
C GLY A 29 -11.39 -1.03 8.18
N VAL A 30 -10.10 -0.69 8.01
CA VAL A 30 -9.08 -1.66 7.58
C VAL A 30 -8.89 -2.71 8.67
N HIS A 31 -8.88 -3.96 8.26
CA HIS A 31 -8.54 -5.10 9.11
C HIS A 31 -7.55 -6.02 8.40
N GLU A 32 -6.80 -6.79 9.17
CA GLU A 32 -5.88 -7.80 8.63
C GLU A 32 -6.62 -9.13 8.48
N GLY A 33 -6.51 -9.75 7.30
CA GLY A 33 -6.96 -11.11 7.04
C GLY A 33 -5.82 -11.98 6.53
N ASP A 34 -6.11 -13.25 6.25
CA ASP A 34 -5.08 -14.26 5.92
C ASP A 34 -4.20 -13.88 4.71
N ALA A 35 -4.78 -13.21 3.72
CA ALA A 35 -4.11 -12.83 2.49
C ALA A 35 -3.42 -11.45 2.55
N GLY A 36 -3.67 -10.65 3.59
CA GLY A 36 -3.17 -9.27 3.72
C GLY A 36 -4.19 -8.33 4.36
N PHE A 37 -3.94 -7.03 4.26
CA PHE A 37 -4.87 -6.01 4.75
C PHE A 37 -6.07 -5.90 3.82
N VAL A 38 -7.25 -5.73 4.40
CA VAL A 38 -8.52 -5.57 3.71
C VAL A 38 -8.97 -4.12 3.85
N PHE A 39 -8.78 -3.32 2.80
CA PHE A 39 -9.25 -1.95 2.73
C PHE A 39 -10.67 -1.90 2.17
N PRO A 40 -11.66 -1.39 2.93
CA PRO A 40 -13.02 -1.24 2.42
C PRO A 40 -13.07 -0.18 1.32
N GLY A 41 -14.00 -0.30 0.38
CA GLY A 41 -14.14 0.68 -0.69
C GLY A 41 -15.28 0.39 -1.64
N ASP A 42 -15.21 1.05 -2.79
CA ASP A 42 -16.13 0.83 -3.89
C ASP A 42 -15.40 0.93 -5.24
N GLY A 43 -15.58 -0.10 -6.06
CA GLY A 43 -14.87 -0.29 -7.32
C GLY A 43 -13.34 -0.32 -7.14
N ARG A 44 -12.71 0.85 -7.27
CA ARG A 44 -11.25 1.03 -7.32
C ARG A 44 -10.73 2.09 -6.34
N VAL A 45 -11.62 2.63 -5.51
CA VAL A 45 -11.27 3.61 -4.48
C VAL A 45 -11.56 3.00 -3.13
N PHE A 46 -10.57 3.01 -2.25
CA PHE A 46 -10.60 2.37 -0.95
C PHE A 46 -10.25 3.39 0.13
N SER A 47 -10.62 3.06 1.37
CA SER A 47 -10.45 3.96 2.51
C SER A 47 -9.74 3.30 3.68
N GLY A 48 -9.31 4.15 4.61
CA GLY A 48 -8.63 3.76 5.83
C GLY A 48 -7.12 3.60 5.61
N SER A 49 -6.42 3.16 6.66
CA SER A 49 -4.95 3.19 6.62
C SER A 49 -4.29 2.03 7.34
N VAL A 50 -3.07 1.75 6.89
CA VAL A 50 -2.09 0.91 7.58
C VAL A 50 -0.89 1.80 7.92
N THR A 51 -0.53 1.86 9.19
CA THR A 51 0.64 2.60 9.67
C THR A 51 1.67 1.62 10.21
N LEU A 52 2.88 1.70 9.68
CA LEU A 52 4.05 0.94 10.11
C LEU A 52 4.95 1.86 10.92
N THR A 53 5.33 1.46 12.14
CA THR A 53 6.29 2.20 12.96
C THR A 53 7.38 1.30 13.53
N GLY A 54 8.56 1.88 13.79
CA GLY A 54 9.68 1.23 14.47
C GLY A 54 10.84 2.21 14.68
N HIS A 55 11.97 1.72 15.19
CA HIS A 55 13.18 2.52 15.44
C HIS A 55 12.95 3.77 16.30
N GLY A 56 12.23 3.60 17.42
CA GLY A 56 11.89 4.71 18.31
C GLY A 56 10.98 5.76 17.67
N GLY A 57 10.23 5.38 16.64
CA GLY A 57 9.34 6.27 15.88
C GLY A 57 10.00 6.97 14.69
N MET A 58 11.31 6.79 14.45
CA MET A 58 11.98 7.33 13.27
C MET A 58 11.47 6.69 11.98
N MET A 59 11.16 5.39 12.02
CA MET A 59 10.44 4.74 10.93
C MET A 59 8.94 5.00 11.13
N ARG A 60 8.32 5.67 10.16
CA ARG A 60 6.88 5.84 10.07
C ARG A 60 6.44 5.84 8.61
N VAL A 61 5.75 4.79 8.18
CA VAL A 61 5.18 4.68 6.84
C VAL A 61 3.67 4.57 6.96
N ILE A 62 2.93 5.41 6.25
CA ILE A 62 1.47 5.42 6.25
C ILE A 62 0.99 5.11 4.84
N LEU A 63 0.20 4.04 4.70
CA LEU A 63 -0.49 3.68 3.47
C LEU A 63 -1.96 3.96 3.69
N ALA A 64 -2.45 5.08 3.15
CA ALA A 64 -3.81 5.56 3.39
C ALA A 64 -4.60 5.69 2.09
N ASP A 65 -5.89 5.36 2.21
CA ASP A 65 -6.93 5.55 1.20
C ASP A 65 -6.54 5.10 -0.21
N PRO A 66 -6.09 3.85 -0.44
CA PRO A 66 -5.54 3.45 -1.72
C PRO A 66 -6.56 3.58 -2.86
N ALA A 67 -6.08 3.88 -4.07
CA ALA A 67 -6.89 3.97 -5.27
C ALA A 67 -6.15 3.41 -6.48
N LEU A 68 -6.85 2.62 -7.31
CA LEU A 68 -6.31 2.12 -8.57
C LEU A 68 -6.77 3.02 -9.72
N VAL A 69 -5.81 3.68 -10.38
CA VAL A 69 -6.04 4.62 -11.48
C VAL A 69 -5.25 4.22 -12.72
N THR A 70 -5.55 4.86 -13.85
CA THR A 70 -4.74 4.77 -15.07
C THR A 70 -4.05 6.11 -15.31
N ARG A 71 -2.75 6.07 -15.61
CA ARG A 71 -1.98 7.23 -16.10
C ARG A 71 -1.43 6.87 -17.48
N GLY A 72 -2.11 7.33 -18.53
CA GLY A 72 -1.91 6.82 -19.88
C GLY A 72 -2.26 5.33 -19.94
N ASP A 73 -1.33 4.51 -20.44
CA ASP A 73 -1.53 3.06 -20.60
C ASP A 73 -1.05 2.25 -19.38
N THR A 74 -0.59 2.90 -18.31
CA THR A 74 -0.07 2.24 -17.10
C THR A 74 -1.07 2.32 -15.95
N TRP A 75 -1.29 1.19 -15.29
CA TRP A 75 -2.03 1.13 -14.05
C TRP A 75 -1.16 1.58 -12.87
N MET A 76 -1.75 2.38 -12.00
CA MET A 76 -1.08 2.93 -10.83
C MET A 76 -1.92 2.70 -9.60
N LEU A 77 -1.28 2.22 -8.54
CA LEU A 77 -1.83 2.25 -7.20
C LEU A 77 -1.35 3.54 -6.53
N GLU A 78 -2.29 4.46 -6.26
CA GLU A 78 -2.03 5.72 -5.56
C GLU A 78 -2.47 5.61 -4.11
N ILE A 79 -1.80 6.33 -3.21
CA ILE A 79 -2.22 6.53 -1.82
C ILE A 79 -2.44 8.02 -1.56
N ALA A 80 -3.12 8.35 -0.46
CA ALA A 80 -3.10 9.73 0.04
C ALA A 80 -1.65 10.12 0.33
N ASP A 81 -1.24 11.29 -0.13
CA ASP A 81 0.11 11.79 0.11
C ASP A 81 0.26 12.14 1.61
N PRO A 82 1.27 11.57 2.32
CA PRO A 82 1.44 11.81 3.75
C PRO A 82 1.87 13.25 4.08
N ASP A 83 2.44 13.97 3.12
CA ASP A 83 2.90 15.37 3.28
C ASP A 83 1.84 16.39 2.80
N ASP A 84 0.94 15.99 1.91
CA ASP A 84 -0.21 16.79 1.46
C ASP A 84 -1.49 15.96 1.36
N GLY A 85 -2.35 16.03 2.38
CA GLY A 85 -3.60 15.26 2.42
C GLY A 85 -4.63 15.61 1.33
N ALA A 86 -4.45 16.67 0.56
CA ALA A 86 -5.27 16.96 -0.62
C ALA A 86 -4.73 16.32 -1.91
N ALA A 87 -3.47 15.87 -1.89
CA ALA A 87 -2.79 15.26 -3.01
C ALA A 87 -2.80 13.72 -2.94
N ARG A 88 -2.49 13.11 -4.08
CA ARG A 88 -2.32 11.66 -4.20
C ARG A 88 -0.94 11.34 -4.72
N LEU A 89 -0.25 10.46 -4.02
CA LEU A 89 1.09 10.01 -4.35
C LEU A 89 1.00 8.74 -5.23
N PRO A 90 1.63 8.72 -6.41
CA PRO A 90 1.72 7.52 -7.23
C PRO A 90 2.65 6.52 -6.55
N PHE A 91 2.11 5.58 -5.78
CA PHE A 91 2.90 4.73 -4.89
C PHE A 91 3.53 3.53 -5.61
N ALA A 92 2.76 2.88 -6.48
CA ALA A 92 3.23 1.70 -7.20
C ALA A 92 2.67 1.64 -8.62
N THR A 93 3.46 1.14 -9.55
CA THR A 93 2.99 0.67 -10.86
C THR A 93 2.36 -0.71 -10.72
N VAL A 94 1.38 -1.02 -11.56
CA VAL A 94 0.76 -2.34 -11.67
C VAL A 94 0.90 -2.80 -13.12
N ALA A 95 1.61 -3.90 -13.36
CA ALA A 95 1.91 -4.35 -14.71
C ALA A 95 0.67 -4.83 -15.47
N ALA A 96 -0.25 -5.52 -14.78
CA ALA A 96 -1.51 -5.97 -15.36
C ALA A 96 -2.64 -5.93 -14.33
N PHE A 97 -3.84 -5.60 -14.79
CA PHE A 97 -5.06 -5.64 -13.98
C PHE A 97 -6.23 -6.20 -14.80
N ASP A 98 -6.83 -7.30 -14.32
CA ASP A 98 -7.90 -8.01 -15.05
C ASP A 98 -9.33 -7.58 -14.65
N GLY A 99 -9.45 -6.56 -13.80
CA GLY A 99 -10.72 -6.14 -13.19
C GLY A 99 -10.89 -6.61 -11.75
N SER A 100 -10.10 -7.59 -11.31
CA SER A 100 -10.10 -8.11 -9.94
C SER A 100 -8.70 -8.27 -9.36
N THR A 101 -7.71 -8.69 -10.14
CA THR A 101 -6.36 -8.99 -9.67
C THR A 101 -5.36 -8.06 -10.32
N GLY A 102 -4.54 -7.41 -9.51
CA GLY A 102 -3.40 -6.61 -9.97
C GLY A 102 -2.11 -7.37 -9.77
N THR A 103 -1.32 -7.54 -10.83
CA THR A 103 -0.05 -8.30 -10.79
C THR A 103 1.14 -7.47 -11.23
N GLY A 104 2.33 -7.88 -10.79
CA GLY A 104 3.58 -7.20 -11.11
C GLY A 104 3.63 -5.82 -10.46
N VAL A 105 3.19 -5.73 -9.21
CA VAL A 105 3.16 -4.48 -8.45
C VAL A 105 4.58 -4.10 -8.04
N ALA A 106 5.00 -2.87 -8.34
CA ALA A 106 6.34 -2.40 -8.04
C ALA A 106 6.35 -0.93 -7.63
N LEU A 107 7.23 -0.55 -6.73
CA LEU A 107 7.34 0.84 -6.26
C LEU A 107 7.68 1.78 -7.43
N THR A 108 7.06 2.96 -7.42
CA THR A 108 7.56 4.12 -8.17
C THR A 108 8.77 4.72 -7.45
N ALA A 109 9.35 5.79 -8.02
CA ALA A 109 10.34 6.61 -7.29
C ALA A 109 9.70 7.25 -6.04
N ASP A 110 8.58 7.97 -6.21
CA ASP A 110 7.86 8.63 -5.12
C ASP A 110 7.45 7.65 -4.00
N GLY A 111 7.02 6.43 -4.37
CA GLY A 111 6.66 5.40 -3.40
C GLY A 111 7.88 4.82 -2.67
N ALA A 112 9.03 4.72 -3.33
CA ALA A 112 10.27 4.27 -2.71
C ALA A 112 10.83 5.29 -1.71
N ASP A 113 10.69 6.58 -2.00
CA ASP A 113 11.16 7.67 -1.14
C ASP A 113 10.51 7.63 0.26
N LEU A 114 9.27 7.15 0.37
CA LEU A 114 8.57 6.97 1.65
C LEU A 114 9.28 6.02 2.63
N PHE A 115 10.21 5.19 2.14
CA PHE A 115 10.94 4.23 2.96
C PHE A 115 12.31 4.72 3.42
N PHE A 116 12.76 5.90 3.00
CA PHE A 116 14.03 6.51 3.39
C PHE A 116 15.28 5.66 3.05
N GLY A 117 15.29 5.04 1.87
CA GLY A 117 16.49 4.44 1.26
C GLY A 117 16.64 2.91 1.15
N PRO A 118 15.91 2.02 1.87
CA PRO A 118 16.11 0.57 1.73
C PRO A 118 15.47 0.01 0.44
N TYR A 119 14.65 0.79 -0.26
CA TYR A 119 14.01 0.40 -1.51
C TYR A 119 14.23 1.46 -2.58
N GLU A 120 14.24 1.01 -3.83
CA GLU A 120 14.36 1.84 -5.02
C GLU A 120 13.12 1.65 -5.92
N ALA A 121 12.93 2.55 -6.88
CA ALA A 121 11.92 2.38 -7.92
C ALA A 121 12.08 1.01 -8.62
N GLY A 122 10.96 0.34 -8.88
CA GLY A 122 10.94 -1.02 -9.42
C GLY A 122 11.05 -2.13 -8.36
N THR A 123 11.24 -1.80 -7.07
CA THR A 123 11.21 -2.80 -6.00
C THR A 123 9.88 -3.55 -6.01
N PRO A 124 9.87 -4.89 -6.11
CA PRO A 124 8.64 -5.67 -6.12
C PRO A 124 7.87 -5.57 -4.81
N LEU A 125 6.55 -5.44 -4.96
CA LEU A 125 5.54 -5.52 -3.90
C LEU A 125 4.69 -6.77 -4.13
N GLU A 126 3.84 -7.10 -3.16
CA GLU A 126 2.89 -8.19 -3.32
C GLU A 126 1.82 -7.80 -4.35
N ASP A 127 1.32 -8.80 -5.09
CA ASP A 127 0.12 -8.65 -5.90
C ASP A 127 -1.11 -8.43 -5.00
N PHE A 128 -2.19 -7.88 -5.56
CA PHE A 128 -3.44 -7.60 -4.82
C PHE A 128 -4.67 -8.15 -5.52
N THR A 129 -5.76 -8.27 -4.76
CA THR A 129 -7.09 -8.60 -5.29
C THR A 129 -8.13 -7.58 -4.84
N ILE A 130 -9.13 -7.32 -5.66
CA ILE A 130 -10.34 -6.55 -5.37
C ILE A 130 -11.49 -7.54 -5.31
N ARG A 131 -12.17 -7.60 -4.17
CA ARG A 131 -13.31 -8.49 -3.91
C ARG A 131 -14.60 -7.68 -3.83
N ALA A 132 -15.71 -8.23 -4.31
CA ALA A 132 -17.05 -7.67 -4.17
C ALA A 132 -17.73 -8.16 -2.88
#